data_AF-A0A2P4YAI9-F1
#
_entry.id   AF-A0A2P4YAI9-F1
#
_cell.length_a   1.000
_cell.length_b   1.000
_cell.length_c   1.000
_cell.angle_alpha   90.00
_cell.angle_beta   90.00
_cell.angle_gamma   90.00
#
_symmetry.space_group_name_H-M   'P 1'
#
loop_
_entity.id
_entity.type
_entity.pdbx_description
1 polymer ?
#
loop_
_entity_poly.entity_id
_entity_poly.type
_entity_poly.pdbx_seq_one_letter_code
_entity_poly.pdbx_strand_id
1 'polypeptide(L)'
;MKPRIVQLADASEYRFQRREWNEANLNSAICTLYQLDCETEGSTMALRARVELFAHIFKEPCFNQLRTQEQLGYLVFSGIMRTEGVDYFRILIQSDVASPQLLDQRIELFVSRFRSIVAEMPAATWQKQVNAVVKALLEKPKHELEESMRAWREIASETFMFDRRQRVAAVVSTLQPRDLLLFFDSFIAVNGERRSKLSICLYGAKHPFPKLRMDEASSAKTSTLTSTGLAAAMLLQTQLESTKQIKLINDVAAFKQQMPLFPERASSSPSAKL
;
A
#
# COMPACT_ATOMS: atom_id res chain seq x y z
N MET A 1 25.73 11.49 2.25
CA MET A 1 24.34 11.97 2.07
C MET A 1 23.43 10.79 2.35
N LYS A 2 22.44 10.92 3.24
CA LYS A 2 21.52 9.82 3.53
C LYS A 2 20.66 9.52 2.28
N PRO A 3 20.34 8.24 1.99
CA PRO A 3 19.43 7.92 0.90
C PRO A 3 18.06 8.57 1.16
N ARG A 4 17.51 9.22 0.13
CA ARG A 4 16.20 9.87 0.18
C ARG A 4 15.22 9.15 -0.73
N ILE A 5 13.94 9.29 -0.41
CA ILE A 5 12.84 8.61 -1.08
C ILE A 5 12.18 9.57 -2.06
N VAL A 6 11.88 9.08 -3.25
CA VAL A 6 11.02 9.77 -4.22
C VAL A 6 9.66 10.05 -3.59
N GLN A 7 9.26 11.31 -3.58
CA GLN A 7 7.92 11.74 -3.20
C GLN A 7 7.02 11.68 -4.43
N LEU A 8 6.11 10.70 -4.45
CA LEU A 8 5.09 10.60 -5.47
C LEU A 8 4.10 11.75 -5.32
N ALA A 9 3.61 12.26 -6.45
CA ALA A 9 2.61 13.31 -6.43
C ALA A 9 1.27 12.80 -5.87
N ASP A 10 0.62 13.65 -5.08
CA ASP A 10 -0.72 13.43 -4.56
C ASP A 10 -1.74 13.17 -5.68
N ALA A 11 -2.79 12.44 -5.33
CA ALA A 11 -3.86 11.97 -6.22
C ALA A 11 -3.40 11.29 -7.53
N SER A 12 -2.16 10.78 -7.59
CA SER A 12 -1.57 10.18 -8.79
C SER A 12 -1.36 8.67 -8.67
N GLU A 13 -1.44 7.99 -9.82
CA GLU A 13 -1.10 6.57 -9.95
C GLU A 13 0.07 6.39 -10.91
N TYR A 14 1.06 5.62 -10.46
CA TYR A 14 2.25 5.27 -11.22
C TYR A 14 2.26 3.76 -11.44
N ARG A 15 2.76 3.32 -12.59
CA ARG A 15 2.93 1.89 -12.88
C ARG A 15 4.28 1.61 -13.51
N PHE A 16 5.04 0.74 -12.86
CA PHE A 16 6.21 0.10 -13.45
C PHE A 16 5.84 -1.33 -13.85
N GLN A 17 6.18 -1.73 -15.07
CA GLN A 17 5.87 -3.08 -15.54
C GLN A 17 6.99 -3.68 -16.36
N ARG A 18 7.22 -4.99 -16.19
CA ARG A 18 8.22 -5.74 -16.96
C ARG A 18 7.89 -7.21 -17.04
N ARG A 19 8.56 -7.92 -17.96
CA ARG A 19 8.70 -9.39 -17.86
C ARG A 19 9.47 -9.77 -16.60
N GLU A 20 9.06 -10.88 -16.01
CA GLU A 20 9.80 -11.53 -14.91
C GLU A 20 11.22 -11.90 -15.39
N TRP A 21 12.20 -11.95 -14.49
CA TRP A 21 13.60 -12.25 -14.83
C TRP A 21 13.83 -13.71 -15.22
N ASN A 22 13.08 -14.64 -14.63
CA ASN A 22 13.07 -16.04 -15.02
C ASN A 22 11.93 -16.28 -16.02
N GLU A 23 12.30 -16.40 -17.30
CA GLU A 23 11.36 -16.61 -18.40
C GLU A 23 10.54 -17.90 -18.27
N ALA A 24 11.01 -18.89 -17.49
CA ALA A 24 10.26 -20.13 -17.23
C ALA A 24 9.22 -19.97 -16.11
N ASN A 25 9.25 -18.89 -15.34
CA ASN A 25 8.30 -18.66 -14.26
C ASN A 25 6.92 -18.36 -14.83
N LEU A 26 5.97 -19.27 -14.59
CA LEU A 26 4.59 -19.14 -15.04
C LEU A 26 3.85 -18.03 -14.28
N ASN A 27 4.29 -17.71 -13.05
CA ASN A 27 3.61 -16.78 -12.18
C ASN A 27 3.89 -15.33 -12.56
N SER A 28 2.84 -14.53 -12.56
CA SER A 28 2.93 -13.07 -12.48
C SER A 28 2.86 -12.61 -11.02
N ALA A 29 3.32 -11.39 -10.78
CA ALA A 29 3.19 -10.75 -9.48
C ALA A 29 2.83 -9.27 -9.62
N ILE A 30 2.09 -8.76 -8.64
CA ILE A 30 1.87 -7.32 -8.45
C ILE A 30 2.25 -6.93 -7.03
N CYS A 31 2.97 -5.82 -6.88
CA CYS A 31 3.14 -5.12 -5.62
C CYS A 31 2.54 -3.72 -5.75
N THR A 32 1.41 -3.50 -5.10
CA THR A 32 0.76 -2.19 -5.00
C THR A 32 1.24 -1.51 -3.74
N LEU A 33 1.85 -0.33 -3.89
CA LEU A 33 2.35 0.51 -2.82
C LEU A 33 1.48 1.76 -2.73
N TYR A 34 0.97 2.05 -1.54
CA TYR A 34 0.42 3.36 -1.17
C TYR A 34 1.48 4.08 -0.37
N GLN A 35 2.10 5.10 -0.96
CA GLN A 35 3.04 5.96 -0.26
C GLN A 35 2.25 6.88 0.66
N LEU A 36 2.57 6.84 1.94
CA LEU A 36 1.97 7.71 2.94
C LEU A 36 2.85 8.94 3.10
N ASP A 37 3.21 9.28 4.33
CA ASP A 37 4.07 10.41 4.63
C ASP A 37 5.38 9.96 5.30
N CYS A 38 6.30 10.91 5.42
CA CYS A 38 7.54 10.75 6.16
C CYS A 38 7.37 11.10 7.64
N GLU A 39 8.33 10.64 8.44
CA GLU A 39 8.45 11.09 9.82
C GLU A 39 8.89 12.58 9.88
N THR A 40 7.98 13.51 10.08
CA THR A 40 8.29 14.90 10.47
C THR A 40 8.05 15.14 11.97
N GLU A 41 8.75 16.09 12.57
CA GLU A 41 8.52 16.48 13.97
C GLU A 41 7.02 16.81 14.22
N GLY A 42 6.48 16.32 15.33
CA GLY A 42 5.11 16.61 15.80
C GLY A 42 3.98 15.69 15.29
N SER A 43 3.89 15.39 13.99
CA SER A 43 2.71 14.72 13.38
C SER A 43 2.83 13.20 13.19
N THR A 44 4.03 12.66 13.34
CA THR A 44 4.38 11.30 12.89
C THR A 44 3.75 10.17 13.69
N MET A 45 3.62 10.31 15.02
CA MET A 45 3.09 9.24 15.86
C MET A 45 1.62 8.95 15.56
N ALA A 46 0.86 9.98 15.18
CA ALA A 46 -0.53 9.82 14.78
C ALA A 46 -0.66 9.04 13.46
N LEU A 47 0.14 9.38 12.45
CA LEU A 47 0.16 8.62 11.20
C LEU A 47 0.56 7.17 11.43
N ARG A 48 1.62 6.94 12.22
CA ARG A 48 2.09 5.60 12.58
C ARG A 48 1.02 4.78 13.30
N ALA A 49 0.36 5.37 14.30
CA ALA A 49 -0.72 4.70 15.00
C ALA A 49 -1.89 4.33 14.06
N ARG A 50 -2.29 5.25 13.16
CA ARG A 50 -3.35 5.00 12.18
C ARG A 50 -2.98 3.89 11.20
N VAL A 51 -1.76 3.88 10.67
CA VAL A 51 -1.33 2.83 9.71
C VAL A 51 -1.15 1.46 10.40
N GLU A 52 -0.70 1.41 11.66
CA GLU A 52 -0.66 0.15 12.45
C GLU A 52 -2.06 -0.44 12.63
N LEU A 53 -3.04 0.38 13.04
CA LEU A 53 -4.42 -0.08 13.19
C LEU A 53 -5.06 -0.44 11.84
N PHE A 54 -4.84 0.37 10.81
CA PHE A 54 -5.31 0.11 9.45
C PHE A 54 -4.78 -1.21 8.94
N ALA A 55 -3.47 -1.45 8.99
CA ALA A 55 -2.86 -2.67 8.48
C ALA A 55 -3.33 -3.91 9.24
N HIS A 56 -3.57 -3.80 10.55
CA HIS A 56 -4.12 -4.90 11.35
C HIS A 56 -5.53 -5.28 10.89
N ILE A 57 -6.42 -4.30 10.76
CA ILE A 57 -7.82 -4.52 10.35
C ILE A 57 -7.91 -4.95 8.88
N PHE A 58 -7.07 -4.40 8.00
CA PHE A 58 -7.09 -4.66 6.56
C PHE A 58 -6.62 -6.08 6.22
N LYS A 59 -5.72 -6.65 7.03
CA LYS A 59 -5.05 -7.91 6.73
C LYS A 59 -5.99 -9.07 6.49
N GLU A 60 -6.93 -9.32 7.41
CA GLU A 60 -7.82 -10.48 7.33
C GLU A 60 -8.82 -10.36 6.17
N PRO A 61 -9.55 -9.24 5.99
CA PRO A 61 -10.50 -9.11 4.87
C PRO A 61 -9.79 -9.15 3.51
N CYS A 62 -8.59 -8.57 3.41
CA CYS A 62 -7.79 -8.62 2.18
C CYS A 62 -7.39 -10.05 1.82
N PHE A 63 -6.94 -10.83 2.81
CA PHE A 63 -6.59 -12.23 2.60
C PHE A 63 -7.84 -13.02 2.24
N ASN A 64 -8.91 -12.91 3.02
CA ASN A 64 -10.14 -13.65 2.77
C ASN A 64 -10.71 -13.37 1.37
N GLN A 65 -10.83 -12.10 0.97
CA GLN A 65 -11.37 -11.72 -0.34
C GLN A 65 -10.47 -12.23 -1.49
N LEU A 66 -9.20 -11.82 -1.50
CA LEU A 66 -8.34 -12.02 -2.67
C LEU A 66 -7.74 -13.44 -2.73
N ARG A 67 -7.48 -14.07 -1.57
CA ARG A 67 -6.92 -15.43 -1.48
C ARG A 67 -7.97 -16.51 -1.38
N THR A 68 -8.91 -16.39 -0.45
CA THR A 68 -9.82 -17.49 -0.11
C THR A 68 -11.02 -17.53 -1.05
N GLN A 69 -11.68 -16.40 -1.27
CA GLN A 69 -12.91 -16.33 -2.07
C GLN A 69 -12.62 -16.26 -3.56
N GLU A 70 -11.76 -15.34 -3.98
CA GLU A 70 -11.46 -15.11 -5.40
C GLU A 70 -10.33 -16.01 -5.93
N GLN A 71 -9.59 -16.66 -5.04
CA GLN A 71 -8.51 -17.60 -5.40
C GLN A 71 -7.46 -17.00 -6.36
N LEU A 72 -7.18 -15.71 -6.24
CA LEU A 72 -6.37 -14.97 -7.22
C LEU A 72 -4.90 -15.33 -7.22
N GLY A 73 -4.39 -16.02 -6.21
CA GLY A 73 -2.98 -16.34 -6.11
C GLY A 73 -2.71 -17.18 -4.89
N TYR A 74 -1.58 -17.90 -4.87
CA TYR A 74 -1.23 -18.70 -3.70
C TYR A 74 -0.67 -17.83 -2.57
N LEU A 75 -0.04 -16.71 -2.92
CA LEU A 75 0.51 -15.72 -2.01
C LEU A 75 -0.29 -14.43 -2.14
N VAL A 76 -0.92 -14.02 -1.05
CA VAL A 76 -1.56 -12.72 -0.87
C VAL A 76 -1.06 -12.17 0.46
N PHE A 77 -0.41 -11.01 0.41
CA PHE A 77 0.11 -10.33 1.58
C PHE A 77 -0.36 -8.88 1.57
N SER A 78 -0.72 -8.35 2.74
CA SER A 78 -0.86 -6.92 2.96
C SER A 78 -0.20 -6.51 4.27
N GLY A 79 0.35 -5.30 4.31
CA GLY A 79 1.04 -4.81 5.49
C GLY A 79 1.86 -3.55 5.28
N ILE A 80 2.54 -3.14 6.35
CA ILE A 80 3.32 -1.91 6.38
C ILE A 80 4.72 -2.16 5.85
N MET A 81 5.23 -1.21 5.08
CA MET A 81 6.64 -1.14 4.68
C MET A 81 7.18 0.22 5.08
N ARG A 82 8.38 0.26 5.65
CA ARG A 82 9.04 1.50 6.07
C ARG A 82 10.39 1.57 5.41
N THR A 83 10.61 2.61 4.64
CA THR A 83 11.86 2.81 3.90
C THR A 83 12.31 4.23 4.08
N GLU A 84 13.51 4.38 4.62
CA GLU A 84 14.12 5.67 4.91
C GLU A 84 13.23 6.71 5.62
N GLY A 85 12.37 6.27 6.54
CA GLY A 85 11.50 7.17 7.33
C GLY A 85 10.19 7.53 6.63
N VAL A 86 9.94 7.00 5.43
CA VAL A 86 8.65 7.06 4.76
C VAL A 86 7.88 5.77 5.03
N ASP A 87 6.63 5.92 5.46
CA ASP A 87 5.71 4.81 5.67
C ASP A 87 4.93 4.50 4.38
N TYR A 88 4.74 3.22 4.12
CA TYR A 88 3.95 2.71 3.00
C TYR A 88 2.99 1.64 3.50
N PHE A 89 1.83 1.56 2.87
CA PHE A 89 1.02 0.36 2.91
C PHE A 89 1.18 -0.41 1.61
N ARG A 90 1.40 -1.73 1.69
CA ARG A 90 1.60 -2.57 0.50
C ARG A 90 0.63 -3.74 0.43
N ILE A 91 0.26 -4.10 -0.79
CA ILE A 91 -0.42 -5.35 -1.13
C ILE A 91 0.46 -6.07 -2.15
N LEU A 92 0.75 -7.35 -1.91
CA LEU A 92 1.57 -8.20 -2.77
C LEU A 92 0.78 -9.46 -3.11
N ILE A 93 0.64 -9.73 -4.40
CA ILE A 93 -0.02 -10.94 -4.90
C ILE A 93 0.90 -11.62 -5.92
N GLN A 94 1.05 -12.93 -5.80
CA GLN A 94 1.65 -13.78 -6.82
C GLN A 94 0.61 -14.77 -7.34
N SER A 95 0.47 -14.84 -8.66
CA SER A 95 -0.62 -15.55 -9.34
C SER A 95 -0.15 -16.23 -10.62
N ASP A 96 -0.57 -17.45 -10.84
CA ASP A 96 -0.53 -18.12 -12.14
C ASP A 96 -1.87 -18.07 -12.89
N VAL A 97 -2.93 -17.53 -12.29
CA VAL A 97 -4.29 -17.53 -12.87
C VAL A 97 -4.73 -16.15 -13.38
N ALA A 98 -4.15 -15.07 -12.86
CA ALA A 98 -4.54 -13.71 -13.17
C ALA A 98 -3.33 -12.85 -13.56
N SER A 99 -3.51 -12.02 -14.60
CA SER A 99 -2.51 -11.04 -14.99
C SER A 99 -2.40 -9.90 -13.97
N PRO A 100 -1.27 -9.19 -13.89
CA PRO A 100 -1.12 -8.03 -13.02
C PRO A 100 -2.21 -6.95 -13.20
N GLN A 101 -2.77 -6.75 -14.40
CA GLN A 101 -3.89 -5.82 -14.59
C GLN A 101 -5.14 -6.29 -13.89
N LEU A 102 -5.50 -7.57 -14.06
CA LEU A 102 -6.68 -8.12 -13.43
C LEU A 102 -6.50 -8.04 -11.90
N LEU A 103 -5.31 -8.38 -11.40
CA LEU A 103 -4.99 -8.25 -9.97
C LEU A 103 -5.13 -6.81 -9.47
N ASP A 104 -4.61 -5.82 -10.21
CA ASP A 104 -4.76 -4.39 -9.86
C ASP A 104 -6.25 -4.00 -9.77
N GLN A 105 -7.07 -4.41 -10.74
CA GLN A 105 -8.53 -4.17 -10.72
C GLN A 105 -9.22 -4.83 -9.52
N ARG A 106 -8.85 -6.08 -9.17
CA ARG A 106 -9.41 -6.77 -8.01
C ARG A 106 -8.99 -6.11 -6.70
N ILE A 107 -7.74 -5.65 -6.61
CA ILE A 107 -7.25 -4.86 -5.47
C ILE A 107 -8.08 -3.58 -5.32
N GLU A 108 -8.29 -2.81 -6.39
CA GLU A 108 -9.09 -1.58 -6.34
C GLU A 108 -10.54 -1.83 -5.94
N LEU A 109 -11.15 -2.89 -6.46
CA LEU A 109 -12.51 -3.27 -6.08
C LEU A 109 -12.61 -3.67 -4.60
N PHE A 110 -11.61 -4.37 -4.07
CA PHE A 110 -11.56 -4.66 -2.64
C PHE A 110 -11.35 -3.38 -1.82
N VAL A 111 -10.42 -2.52 -2.22
CA VAL A 111 -10.16 -1.25 -1.53
C VAL A 111 -11.41 -0.37 -1.48
N SER A 112 -12.17 -0.25 -2.58
CA SER A 112 -13.40 0.57 -2.60
C SER A 112 -14.48 0.05 -1.63
N ARG A 113 -14.51 -1.26 -1.37
CA ARG A 113 -15.42 -1.89 -0.41
C ARG A 113 -14.89 -1.85 1.03
N PHE A 114 -13.58 -1.76 1.24
CA PHE A 114 -12.99 -1.80 2.57
C PHE A 114 -13.49 -0.68 3.48
N ARG A 115 -13.84 0.48 2.91
CA ARG A 115 -14.39 1.61 3.68
C ARG A 115 -15.63 1.23 4.49
N SER A 116 -16.57 0.46 3.91
CA SER A 116 -17.79 0.07 4.60
C SER A 116 -17.51 -0.92 5.74
N ILE A 117 -16.50 -1.78 5.59
CA ILE A 117 -16.06 -2.70 6.65
C ILE A 117 -15.68 -1.93 7.92
N VAL A 118 -15.01 -0.78 7.77
CA VAL A 118 -14.65 0.07 8.92
C VAL A 118 -15.86 0.84 9.44
N ALA A 119 -16.68 1.41 8.55
CA ALA A 119 -17.83 2.23 8.92
C ALA A 119 -18.94 1.45 9.64
N GLU A 120 -19.15 0.20 9.25
CA GLU A 120 -20.17 -0.71 9.80
C GLU A 120 -19.63 -1.56 10.96
N MET A 121 -18.36 -1.38 11.34
CA MET A 121 -17.74 -2.17 12.39
C MET A 121 -18.41 -1.92 13.75
N PRO A 122 -18.93 -2.95 14.43
CA PRO A 122 -19.49 -2.78 15.77
C PRO A 122 -18.43 -2.30 16.77
N ALA A 123 -18.84 -1.44 17.71
CA ALA A 123 -17.94 -0.87 18.71
C ALA A 123 -17.16 -1.93 19.52
N ALA A 124 -17.80 -3.07 19.84
CA ALA A 124 -17.13 -4.18 20.52
C ALA A 124 -16.02 -4.82 19.67
N THR A 125 -16.23 -4.94 18.36
CA THR A 125 -15.22 -5.44 17.42
C THR A 125 -14.10 -4.42 17.25
N TRP A 126 -14.42 -3.14 17.09
CA TRP A 126 -13.44 -2.05 17.05
C TRP A 126 -12.50 -2.09 18.26
N GLN A 127 -13.06 -2.18 19.47
CA GLN A 127 -12.25 -2.23 20.68
C GLN A 127 -11.34 -3.47 20.73
N LYS A 128 -11.79 -4.62 20.22
CA LYS A 128 -10.95 -5.82 20.09
C LYS A 128 -9.76 -5.58 19.14
N GLN A 129 -9.99 -4.92 18.00
CA GLN A 129 -8.92 -4.58 17.04
C GLN A 129 -7.90 -3.62 17.68
N VAL A 130 -8.36 -2.57 18.34
CA VAL A 130 -7.50 -1.62 19.08
C VAL A 130 -6.67 -2.35 20.14
N ASN A 131 -7.31 -3.17 20.98
CA ASN A 131 -6.63 -3.91 22.04
C ASN A 131 -5.60 -4.91 21.49
N ALA A 132 -5.88 -5.56 20.36
CA ALA A 132 -4.95 -6.47 19.71
C ALA A 132 -3.68 -5.76 19.23
N VAL A 133 -3.83 -4.57 18.61
CA VAL A 133 -2.68 -3.76 18.16
C VAL A 133 -1.88 -3.23 19.35
N VAL A 134 -2.54 -2.69 20.38
CA VAL A 134 -1.88 -2.22 21.61
C VAL A 134 -1.10 -3.35 22.26
N LYS A 135 -1.70 -4.53 22.42
CA LYS A 135 -1.03 -5.70 22.99
C LYS A 135 0.18 -6.11 22.17
N ALA A 136 0.07 -6.16 20.84
CA ALA A 136 1.19 -6.51 19.97
C ALA A 136 2.34 -5.49 20.07
N LEU A 137 2.02 -4.19 20.13
CA LEU A 137 3.02 -3.13 20.29
C LEU A 137 3.75 -3.22 21.64
N LEU A 138 3.04 -3.51 22.72
CA LEU A 138 3.58 -3.63 24.08
C LEU A 138 4.18 -5.01 24.40
N GLU A 139 4.11 -5.97 23.48
CA GLU A 139 4.71 -7.30 23.68
C GLU A 139 6.22 -7.16 23.89
N LYS A 140 6.70 -7.69 25.03
CA LYS A 140 8.12 -7.76 25.37
C LYS A 140 8.85 -8.64 24.34
N PRO A 141 10.11 -8.32 24.00
CA PRO A 141 10.93 -9.21 23.17
C PRO A 141 10.97 -10.62 23.76
N LYS A 142 10.85 -11.64 22.91
CA LYS A 142 10.89 -13.05 23.34
C LYS A 142 12.31 -13.57 23.55
N HIS A 143 13.29 -12.92 22.92
CA HIS A 143 14.70 -13.27 22.98
C HIS A 143 15.57 -12.04 22.73
N GLU A 144 16.84 -12.11 23.15
CA GLU A 144 17.81 -11.02 23.08
C GLU A 144 17.96 -10.45 21.66
N LEU A 145 18.04 -11.30 20.63
CA LEU A 145 18.12 -10.85 19.24
C LEU A 145 16.94 -9.95 18.83
N GLU A 146 15.75 -10.19 19.34
CA GLU A 146 14.59 -9.34 19.03
C GLU A 146 14.73 -7.96 19.69
N GLU A 147 15.20 -7.92 20.93
CA GLU A 147 15.49 -6.68 21.64
C GLU A 147 16.60 -5.89 20.94
N SER A 148 17.73 -6.54 20.62
CA SER A 148 18.84 -5.93 19.88
C SER A 148 18.36 -5.38 18.53
N MET A 149 17.55 -6.13 17.79
CA MET A 149 17.01 -5.66 16.50
C MET A 149 16.04 -4.48 16.64
N ARG A 150 15.25 -4.41 17.73
CA ARG A 150 14.39 -3.25 18.01
C ARG A 150 15.23 -2.00 18.27
N ALA A 151 16.27 -2.10 19.11
CA ALA A 151 17.17 -0.97 19.40
C ALA A 151 18.01 -0.59 18.18
N TRP A 152 18.54 -1.58 17.45
CA TRP A 152 19.36 -1.36 16.26
C TRP A 152 18.62 -0.61 15.17
N ARG A 153 17.31 -0.83 15.01
CA ARG A 153 16.49 -0.04 14.07
C ARG A 153 16.50 1.45 14.39
N GLU A 154 16.39 1.84 15.66
CA GLU A 154 16.42 3.25 16.08
C GLU A 154 17.81 3.87 15.91
N ILE A 155 18.88 3.08 16.11
CA ILE A 155 20.28 3.49 15.91
C ILE A 155 20.56 3.66 14.41
N ALA A 156 20.28 2.64 13.60
CA ALA A 156 20.53 2.64 12.16
C ALA A 156 19.69 3.69 11.43
N SER A 157 18.52 4.04 11.98
CA SER A 157 17.68 5.12 11.46
C SER A 157 17.99 6.50 12.05
N GLU A 158 18.91 6.59 13.02
CA GLU A 158 19.27 7.82 13.74
C GLU A 158 18.08 8.56 14.37
N THR A 159 17.02 7.82 14.71
CA THR A 159 15.84 8.39 15.38
C THR A 159 15.89 8.24 16.89
N PHE A 160 16.71 7.32 17.41
CA PHE A 160 16.99 7.10 18.84
C PHE A 160 15.74 7.07 19.74
N MET A 161 14.57 6.67 19.21
CA MET A 161 13.30 6.66 19.92
C MET A 161 13.04 5.24 20.44
N PHE A 162 13.79 4.84 21.46
CA PHE A 162 13.73 3.46 21.99
C PHE A 162 12.37 3.09 22.61
N ASP A 163 11.59 4.09 23.04
CA ASP A 163 10.24 3.94 23.59
C ASP A 163 9.13 4.10 22.52
N ARG A 164 9.49 4.11 21.23
CA ARG A 164 8.55 4.37 20.12
C ARG A 164 7.33 3.46 20.14
N ARG A 165 7.51 2.18 20.43
CA ARG A 165 6.39 1.21 20.45
C ARG A 165 5.37 1.57 21.52
N GLN A 166 5.83 2.02 22.69
CA GLN A 166 5.01 2.47 23.80
C GLN A 166 4.26 3.76 23.43
N ARG A 167 4.95 4.72 22.80
CA ARG A 167 4.34 5.96 22.31
C ARG A 167 3.26 5.69 21.26
N VAL A 168 3.55 4.83 20.28
CA VAL A 168 2.57 4.46 19.25
C VAL A 168 1.38 3.73 19.89
N ALA A 169 1.61 2.80 20.83
CA ALA A 169 0.54 2.11 21.54
C ALA A 169 -0.38 3.08 22.31
N ALA A 170 0.20 4.08 22.97
CA ALA A 170 -0.54 5.13 23.68
C ALA A 170 -1.40 5.97 22.73
N VAL A 171 -0.97 6.19 21.49
CA VAL A 171 -1.80 6.88 20.49
C VAL A 171 -2.89 5.94 19.94
N VAL A 172 -2.55 4.68 19.62
CA VAL A 172 -3.50 3.68 19.11
C VAL A 172 -4.68 3.50 20.07
N SER A 173 -4.44 3.48 21.39
CA SER A 173 -5.50 3.32 22.38
C SER A 173 -6.53 4.46 22.40
N THR A 174 -6.22 5.61 21.81
CA THR A 174 -7.12 6.77 21.73
C THR A 174 -7.91 6.85 20.41
N LEU A 175 -7.51 6.07 19.40
CA LEU A 175 -8.10 6.13 18.06
C LEU A 175 -9.57 5.73 18.05
N GLN A 176 -10.35 6.47 17.28
CA GLN A 176 -11.76 6.23 17.01
C GLN A 176 -11.97 5.80 15.56
N PRO A 177 -13.09 5.14 15.21
CA PRO A 177 -13.38 4.74 13.83
C PRO A 177 -13.26 5.89 12.82
N ARG A 178 -13.69 7.10 13.22
CA ARG A 178 -13.55 8.32 12.40
C ARG A 178 -12.10 8.64 12.01
N ASP A 179 -11.12 8.37 12.89
CA ASP A 179 -9.72 8.70 12.64
C ASP A 179 -9.14 7.77 11.57
N LEU A 180 -9.61 6.51 11.55
CA LEU A 180 -9.23 5.52 10.56
C LEU A 180 -9.92 5.75 9.22
N LEU A 181 -11.20 6.18 9.24
CA LEU A 181 -11.93 6.58 8.03
C LEU A 181 -11.27 7.79 7.37
N LEU A 182 -10.89 8.83 8.13
CA LEU A 182 -10.17 9.98 7.60
C LEU A 182 -8.80 9.59 7.01
N PHE A 183 -8.07 8.68 7.67
CA PHE A 183 -6.83 8.13 7.12
C PHE A 183 -7.06 7.42 5.80
N PHE A 184 -8.06 6.53 5.75
CA PHE A 184 -8.41 5.77 4.56
C PHE A 184 -8.83 6.71 3.41
N ASP A 185 -9.76 7.64 3.69
CA ASP A 185 -10.30 8.57 2.70
C ASP A 185 -9.21 9.49 2.12
N SER A 186 -8.19 9.84 2.91
CA SER A 186 -7.08 10.68 2.46
C SER A 186 -6.02 9.92 1.65
N PHE A 187 -5.52 8.79 2.16
CA PHE A 187 -4.32 8.12 1.62
C PHE A 187 -4.61 6.88 0.77
N ILE A 188 -5.75 6.22 0.96
CA ILE A 188 -6.01 4.87 0.42
C ILE A 188 -7.20 4.85 -0.55
N ALA A 189 -8.27 5.60 -0.29
CA ALA A 189 -9.46 5.61 -1.14
C ALA A 189 -9.13 6.02 -2.59
N VAL A 190 -9.83 5.45 -3.57
CA VAL A 190 -9.58 5.68 -5.02
C VAL A 190 -9.57 7.16 -5.39
N ASN A 191 -10.46 7.93 -4.76
CA ASN A 191 -10.62 9.38 -4.91
C ASN A 191 -9.90 10.19 -3.82
N GLY A 192 -9.04 9.57 -3.01
CA GLY A 192 -8.31 10.24 -1.93
C GLY A 192 -7.36 11.31 -2.45
N GLU A 193 -7.41 12.48 -1.84
CA GLU A 193 -6.62 13.65 -2.26
C GLU A 193 -5.12 13.42 -2.08
N ARG A 194 -4.71 12.68 -1.05
CA ARG A 194 -3.31 12.34 -0.75
C ARG A 194 -2.94 10.93 -1.18
N ARG A 195 -3.74 10.31 -2.05
CA ARG A 195 -3.46 8.97 -2.55
C ARG A 195 -2.32 9.01 -3.56
N SER A 196 -1.20 8.41 -3.15
CA SER A 196 0.01 8.26 -3.95
C SER A 196 0.29 6.77 -4.20
N LYS A 197 -0.20 6.23 -5.33
CA LYS A 197 -0.14 4.80 -5.64
C LYS A 197 0.96 4.46 -6.64
N LEU A 198 1.73 3.41 -6.37
CA LEU A 198 2.66 2.79 -7.30
C LEU A 198 2.35 1.29 -7.45
N SER A 199 2.00 0.85 -8.65
CA SER A 199 1.86 -0.58 -8.99
C SER A 199 3.11 -1.08 -9.70
N ILE A 200 3.77 -2.09 -9.11
CA ILE A 200 4.91 -2.80 -9.69
C ILE A 200 4.39 -4.13 -10.24
N CYS A 201 4.41 -4.30 -11.55
CA CYS A 201 3.82 -5.46 -12.24
C CYS A 201 4.91 -6.31 -12.92
N LEU A 202 5.02 -7.57 -12.50
CA LEU A 202 5.89 -8.57 -13.13
C LEU A 202 5.03 -9.59 -13.87
N TYR A 203 5.30 -9.78 -15.16
CA TYR A 203 4.55 -10.71 -16.01
C TYR A 203 5.33 -12.00 -16.21
N GLY A 204 4.80 -13.09 -15.66
CA GLY A 204 5.28 -14.44 -15.92
C GLY A 204 4.90 -14.92 -17.32
N ALA A 205 5.41 -16.10 -17.69
CA ALA A 205 5.27 -16.68 -19.02
C ALA A 205 3.80 -16.95 -19.43
N LYS A 206 2.94 -17.27 -18.46
CA LYS A 206 1.53 -17.61 -18.70
C LYS A 206 0.65 -16.40 -19.07
N HIS A 207 1.13 -15.19 -18.81
CA HIS A 207 0.36 -13.97 -19.03
C HIS A 207 0.98 -13.12 -20.15
N PRO A 208 0.18 -12.58 -21.09
CA PRO A 208 0.71 -11.72 -22.14
C PRO A 208 1.25 -10.42 -21.53
N PHE A 209 2.45 -10.00 -21.96
CA PHE A 209 2.97 -8.69 -21.61
C PHE A 209 2.33 -7.62 -22.51
N PRO A 210 1.74 -6.56 -21.95
CA PRO A 210 1.13 -5.50 -22.74
C PRO A 210 2.18 -4.83 -23.60
N LYS A 211 1.92 -4.73 -24.91
CA LYS A 211 2.65 -3.80 -25.75
C LYS A 211 2.24 -2.40 -25.33
N LEU A 212 3.18 -1.60 -24.86
CA LEU A 212 2.97 -0.18 -24.62
C LEU A 212 2.53 0.43 -25.95
N ARG A 213 1.26 0.85 -26.06
CA ARG A 213 0.87 1.72 -27.16
C ARG A 213 1.56 3.06 -26.90
N MET A 214 2.61 3.34 -27.65
CA MET A 214 2.99 4.73 -27.90
C MET A 214 1.77 5.40 -28.55
N ASP A 215 1.44 6.61 -28.14
CA ASP A 215 0.25 7.33 -28.56
C ASP A 215 0.03 7.28 -30.07
N GLU A 216 -0.81 6.34 -30.52
CA GLU A 216 -1.55 6.46 -31.77
C GLU A 216 -2.95 6.89 -31.38
N ALA A 217 -3.18 8.18 -31.48
CA ALA A 217 -4.52 8.72 -31.65
C ALA A 217 -5.20 7.98 -32.81
N SER A 218 -6.51 7.75 -32.65
CA SER A 218 -7.48 7.33 -33.67
C SER A 218 -7.45 5.86 -34.16
N SER A 219 -8.40 5.07 -33.67
CA SER A 219 -9.56 4.60 -34.45
C SER A 219 -10.28 3.48 -33.69
N ALA A 220 -11.32 3.83 -32.94
CA ALA A 220 -12.24 2.85 -32.39
C ALA A 220 -13.20 2.42 -33.50
N LYS A 221 -12.96 1.26 -34.12
CA LYS A 221 -14.00 0.55 -34.87
C LYS A 221 -14.82 -0.28 -33.89
N THR A 222 -16.05 0.17 -33.67
CA THR A 222 -17.12 -0.51 -32.93
C THR A 222 -17.45 -1.84 -33.59
N SER A 223 -17.11 -2.97 -32.95
CA SER A 223 -17.74 -4.26 -33.24
C SER A 223 -18.79 -4.53 -32.19
N THR A 224 -20.06 -4.42 -32.58
CA THR A 224 -21.24 -4.86 -31.84
C THR A 224 -21.17 -6.36 -31.56
N LEU A 225 -21.07 -6.74 -30.27
CA LEU A 225 -21.36 -8.08 -29.78
C LEU A 225 -22.29 -7.96 -28.56
N THR A 226 -23.36 -8.74 -28.64
CA THR A 226 -24.50 -8.86 -27.72
C THR A 226 -24.08 -9.06 -26.26
N SER A 227 -24.61 -8.22 -25.38
CA SER A 227 -24.18 -8.08 -23.99
C SER A 227 -24.71 -9.19 -23.08
N THR A 228 -23.79 -9.97 -22.49
CA THR A 228 -24.00 -10.61 -21.18
C THR A 228 -23.73 -9.61 -20.06
N GLY A 229 -24.34 -9.79 -18.88
CA GLY A 229 -24.26 -8.84 -17.75
C GLY A 229 -22.83 -8.50 -17.28
N LEU A 230 -21.85 -9.36 -17.58
CA LEU A 230 -20.44 -9.10 -17.31
C LEU A 230 -19.87 -8.00 -18.22
N ALA A 231 -20.24 -7.97 -19.51
CA ALA A 231 -19.82 -6.94 -20.45
C ALA A 231 -20.44 -5.58 -20.12
N ALA A 232 -21.69 -5.56 -19.64
CA ALA A 232 -22.34 -4.35 -19.14
C ALA A 232 -21.68 -3.83 -17.85
N ALA A 233 -21.29 -4.74 -16.93
CA ALA A 233 -20.51 -4.38 -15.75
C ALA A 233 -19.11 -3.84 -16.12
N MET A 234 -18.45 -4.43 -17.12
CA MET A 234 -17.17 -3.94 -17.64
C MET A 234 -17.29 -2.56 -18.30
N LEU A 235 -18.40 -2.28 -19.01
CA LEU A 235 -18.70 -0.97 -19.60
C LEU A 235 -18.98 0.09 -18.52
N LEU A 236 -19.70 -0.27 -17.45
CA LEU A 236 -19.92 0.62 -16.31
C LEU A 236 -18.60 0.91 -15.57
N GLN A 237 -17.73 -0.10 -15.48
CA GLN A 237 -16.40 0.01 -14.87
C GLN A 237 -15.46 0.88 -15.70
N THR A 238 -15.53 0.80 -17.04
CA THR A 238 -14.79 1.71 -17.94
C THR A 238 -15.33 3.14 -17.91
N GLN A 239 -16.62 3.34 -17.64
CA GLN A 239 -17.17 4.69 -17.41
C GLN A 239 -16.71 5.30 -16.07
N LEU A 240 -16.48 4.48 -15.03
CA LEU A 240 -15.83 4.91 -13.79
C LEU A 240 -14.31 5.15 -13.93
N GLU A 241 -13.64 4.52 -14.91
CA GLU A 241 -12.21 4.72 -15.23
C GLU A 241 -11.90 6.10 -15.88
N SER A 242 -12.89 6.97 -16.08
CA SER A 242 -12.80 8.13 -16.97
C SER A 242 -12.10 9.40 -16.45
N THR A 243 -11.29 9.40 -15.38
CA THR A 243 -10.62 10.67 -14.94
C THR A 243 -9.18 10.63 -14.42
N LYS A 244 -8.52 9.48 -14.22
CA LYS A 244 -7.11 9.46 -13.78
C LYS A 244 -6.21 8.69 -14.74
N GLN A 245 -5.38 9.42 -15.49
CA GLN A 245 -4.35 8.84 -16.36
C GLN A 245 -3.24 8.20 -15.53
N ILE A 246 -3.04 6.89 -15.70
CA ILE A 246 -1.96 6.15 -15.03
C ILE A 246 -0.62 6.52 -15.67
N LYS A 247 0.35 6.97 -14.87
CA LYS A 247 1.69 7.40 -15.31
C LYS A 247 2.62 6.18 -15.40
N LEU A 248 3.03 5.82 -16.62
CA LEU A 248 3.92 4.68 -16.85
C LEU A 248 5.39 5.04 -16.61
N ILE A 249 6.08 4.22 -15.81
CA ILE A 249 7.51 4.34 -15.54
C ILE A 249 8.26 3.38 -16.46
N ASN A 250 8.83 3.90 -17.54
CA ASN A 250 9.61 3.12 -18.51
C ASN A 250 11.11 3.09 -18.17
N ASP A 251 11.63 4.18 -17.60
CA ASP A 251 13.01 4.28 -17.12
C ASP A 251 13.00 4.73 -15.65
N VAL A 252 13.48 3.84 -14.78
CA VAL A 252 13.51 4.07 -13.33
C VAL A 252 14.51 5.17 -12.96
N ALA A 253 15.63 5.30 -13.66
CA ALA A 253 16.64 6.31 -13.38
C ALA A 253 16.13 7.70 -13.78
N ALA A 254 15.58 7.83 -14.99
CA ALA A 254 14.99 9.09 -15.44
C ALA A 254 13.81 9.50 -14.54
N PHE A 255 12.94 8.56 -14.16
CA PHE A 255 11.86 8.82 -13.21
C PHE A 255 12.39 9.36 -11.87
N LYS A 256 13.39 8.72 -11.28
CA LYS A 256 13.98 9.18 -10.00
C LYS A 256 14.61 10.57 -10.10
N GLN A 257 15.21 10.93 -11.24
CA GLN A 257 15.84 12.24 -11.43
C GLN A 257 14.83 13.38 -11.55
N GLN A 258 13.64 13.11 -12.06
CA GLN A 258 12.61 14.12 -12.31
C GLN A 258 11.67 14.35 -11.12
N MET A 259 11.62 13.41 -10.18
CA MET A 259 10.67 13.46 -9.07
C MET A 259 11.24 14.19 -7.86
N PRO A 260 10.39 14.92 -7.10
CA PRO A 260 10.81 15.48 -5.82
C PRO A 260 11.19 14.36 -4.83
N LEU A 261 11.97 14.72 -3.83
CA LEU A 261 12.40 13.81 -2.76
C LEU A 261 11.81 14.27 -1.43
N PHE A 262 11.40 13.33 -0.59
CA PHE A 262 11.08 13.61 0.81
C PHE A 262 12.28 14.30 1.50
N PRO A 263 12.02 15.14 2.52
CA PRO A 263 13.08 15.76 3.29
C PRO A 263 14.00 14.71 3.92
N GLU A 264 15.23 15.13 4.23
CA GLU A 264 16.12 14.29 5.03
C GLU A 264 15.50 14.08 6.42
N ARG A 265 15.61 12.86 6.94
CA ARG A 265 15.04 12.51 8.24
C ARG A 265 15.69 13.37 9.32
N ALA A 266 14.86 13.95 10.20
CA ALA A 266 15.35 14.66 11.38
C ALA A 266 16.18 13.71 12.25
N SER A 267 17.41 14.12 12.58
CA SER A 267 18.22 13.44 13.59
C SER A 267 17.78 13.92 14.96
N SER A 268 17.31 13.01 15.83
CA SER A 268 17.20 13.36 17.23
C SER A 268 18.60 13.35 17.83
N SER A 269 19.04 14.47 18.42
CA SER A 269 20.25 14.41 19.24
C SER A 269 19.94 13.54 20.45
N PRO A 270 20.79 12.56 20.81
CA PRO A 270 20.61 11.84 22.06
C PRO A 270 20.67 12.87 23.18
N SER A 271 19.53 13.14 23.83
CA SER A 271 19.50 13.89 25.08
C SER A 271 20.32 13.07 26.08
N ALA A 272 21.56 13.49 26.33
CA ALA A 272 22.41 12.90 27.33
C ALA A 272 21.77 13.14 28.70
N LYS A 273 20.92 12.21 29.13
CA LYS A 273 20.54 12.03 30.53
C LYS A 273 20.69 10.54 30.83
N LEU A 274 21.94 10.18 31.10
CA LEU A 274 22.28 9.07 31.99
C LEU A 274 21.94 9.48 33.42
#